data_AF-A0A7Z0QPC9-F1
#
_entry.id   AF-A0A7Z0QPC9-F1
#
_cell.length_a   1.000
_cell.length_b   1.000
_cell.length_c   1.000
_cell.angle_alpha   90.00
_cell.angle_beta   90.00
_cell.angle_gamma   90.00
#
_symmetry.space_group_name_H-M   'P 1'
#
loop_
_entity.id
_entity.type
_entity.pdbx_description
1 polymer ?
#
loop_
_entity_poly.entity_id
_entity_poly.type
_entity_poly.pdbx_seq_one_letter_code
_entity_poly.pdbx_strand_id
1 'polypeptide(L)'
;MRTPISTMARTLATLVVTAGLAACQQAPAPAQADGTATPAPAAASAGATLDPVLAEPRVGDVYAAELTHFSGVDFSGASPGEAAFGLMRVVEVGDERITLNTETGAWPKARGAINELRGDQAEINWDESEKIEIYRRELPQLVAEGKILEARRM
;
A
#
# COMPACT_ATOMS: atom_id res chain seq x y z
N MET A 1 -40.87 37.09 0.73
CA MET A 1 -40.86 35.91 -0.17
C MET A 1 -40.10 34.80 0.58
N ARG A 2 -40.75 33.99 1.42
CA ARG A 2 -41.49 32.73 1.16
C ARG A 2 -40.62 31.60 0.58
N THR A 3 -40.13 30.76 1.50
CA THR A 3 -39.72 29.35 1.33
C THR A 3 -40.82 28.52 0.67
N PRO A 4 -40.47 27.38 0.06
CA PRO A 4 -41.29 26.20 0.22
C PRO A 4 -40.52 25.01 0.82
N ILE A 5 -40.98 24.59 1.99
CA ILE A 5 -40.91 23.24 2.53
C ILE A 5 -41.90 22.41 1.71
N SER A 6 -41.54 21.19 1.31
CA SER A 6 -42.52 20.21 0.84
C SER A 6 -42.30 18.86 1.52
N THR A 7 -43.34 18.48 2.27
CA THR A 7 -43.57 17.24 3.00
C THR A 7 -44.48 16.36 2.15
N MET A 8 -44.28 15.03 2.16
CA MET A 8 -45.25 13.92 1.95
C MET A 8 -44.51 12.71 1.35
N ALA A 9 -44.86 11.44 1.52
CA ALA A 9 -45.73 10.67 2.40
C ALA A 9 -45.40 9.19 2.04
N ARG A 10 -44.95 8.36 2.99
CA ARG A 10 -45.72 7.22 3.57
C ARG A 10 -46.45 6.31 2.57
N THR A 11 -45.93 5.11 2.32
CA THR A 11 -46.66 3.80 2.27
C THR A 11 -45.63 2.68 2.04
N LEU A 12 -45.29 1.82 3.01
CA LEU A 12 -45.98 0.58 3.44
C LEU A 12 -46.29 -0.40 2.29
N ALA A 13 -45.51 -1.47 2.18
CA ALA A 13 -45.98 -2.77 1.70
C ALA A 13 -45.05 -3.89 2.20
N THR A 14 -45.67 -4.79 2.96
CA THR A 14 -45.14 -5.90 3.74
C THR A 14 -45.48 -7.21 3.03
N LEU A 15 -44.57 -8.20 2.96
CA LEU A 15 -44.87 -9.65 2.95
C LEU A 15 -43.55 -10.42 3.16
N VAL A 16 -43.20 -11.00 4.32
CA VAL A 16 -43.80 -12.07 5.16
C VAL A 16 -43.60 -13.48 4.58
N VAL A 17 -42.56 -14.18 5.07
CA VAL A 17 -42.54 -15.43 5.90
C VAL A 17 -42.74 -16.71 5.07
N THR A 18 -41.87 -17.73 5.13
CA THR A 18 -41.85 -18.82 6.13
C THR A 18 -40.51 -19.59 6.03
N ALA A 19 -39.74 -19.72 7.10
CA ALA A 19 -39.83 -20.73 8.17
C ALA A 19 -39.03 -22.01 7.87
N GLY A 20 -37.86 -22.12 8.51
CA GLY A 20 -37.15 -23.37 8.77
C GLY A 20 -36.84 -23.44 10.25
N LEU A 21 -37.67 -24.17 11.00
CA LEU A 21 -37.54 -24.43 12.43
C LEU A 21 -36.37 -25.41 12.69
N ALA A 22 -35.43 -25.00 13.53
CA ALA A 22 -34.75 -25.91 14.46
C ALA A 22 -34.57 -25.15 15.78
N ALA A 23 -35.46 -25.45 16.72
CA ALA A 23 -35.46 -24.90 18.07
C ALA A 23 -34.43 -25.62 18.94
N CYS A 24 -33.80 -24.87 19.84
CA CYS A 24 -33.43 -25.16 21.24
C CYS A 24 -32.47 -24.04 21.67
N GLN A 25 -32.99 -22.93 22.24
CA GLN A 25 -33.05 -22.69 23.69
C GLN A 25 -31.71 -22.93 24.40
N GLN A 26 -30.99 -21.86 24.75
CA GLN A 26 -30.65 -21.43 26.13
C GLN A 26 -29.49 -20.40 26.09
N ALA A 27 -29.68 -19.25 26.73
CA ALA A 27 -28.62 -18.43 27.32
C ALA A 27 -29.08 -18.09 28.76
N PRO A 28 -28.23 -17.70 29.74
CA PRO A 28 -26.87 -17.16 29.62
C PRO A 28 -25.85 -17.62 30.69
N ALA A 29 -24.58 -17.18 30.55
CA ALA A 29 -23.57 -16.79 31.57
C ALA A 29 -22.14 -17.26 31.24
N PRO A 30 -21.09 -16.51 31.66
CA PRO A 30 -19.81 -16.43 30.97
C PRO A 30 -18.81 -17.48 31.46
N ALA A 31 -18.15 -18.17 30.52
CA ALA A 31 -16.99 -19.00 30.79
C ALA A 31 -15.80 -18.45 29.99
N GLN A 32 -14.72 -18.16 30.71
CA GLN A 32 -13.41 -17.87 30.17
C GLN A 32 -12.94 -19.05 29.31
N ALA A 33 -12.41 -18.77 28.12
CA ALA A 33 -11.63 -19.72 27.36
C ALA A 33 -10.54 -18.98 26.57
N ASP A 34 -9.31 -19.23 26.99
CA ASP A 34 -8.08 -19.18 26.20
C ASP A 34 -8.23 -19.80 24.81
N GLY A 35 -7.49 -19.26 23.84
CA GLY A 35 -7.23 -19.86 22.53
C GLY A 35 -8.43 -19.78 21.58
N THR A 36 -8.34 -19.21 20.39
CA THR A 36 -7.34 -19.50 19.37
C THR A 36 -7.50 -18.39 18.34
N ALA A 37 -6.44 -17.64 18.05
CA ALA A 37 -6.47 -16.67 16.97
C ALA A 37 -6.80 -17.42 15.66
N THR A 38 -7.96 -17.12 15.06
CA THR A 38 -8.27 -17.51 13.69
C THR A 38 -7.12 -17.00 12.81
N PRO A 39 -6.35 -17.87 12.14
CA PRO A 39 -5.38 -17.39 11.18
C PRO A 39 -6.16 -16.68 10.06
N ALA A 40 -5.88 -15.40 9.88
CA ALA A 40 -6.28 -14.68 8.69
C ALA A 40 -5.82 -15.49 7.45
N PRO A 41 -6.61 -15.56 6.37
CA PRO A 41 -6.23 -16.31 5.20
C PRO A 41 -4.91 -15.75 4.69
N ALA A 42 -3.85 -16.55 4.80
CA ALA A 42 -2.57 -16.28 4.18
C ALA A 42 -2.84 -16.20 2.68
N ALA A 43 -2.79 -14.99 2.13
CA ALA A 43 -2.74 -14.81 0.69
C ALA A 43 -1.53 -15.60 0.20
N ALA A 44 -1.77 -16.69 -0.50
CA ALA A 44 -0.74 -17.48 -1.13
C ALA A 44 -0.11 -16.61 -2.22
N SER A 45 1.01 -15.95 -1.90
CA SER A 45 1.85 -15.29 -2.88
C SER A 45 2.38 -16.36 -3.81
N ALA A 46 1.77 -16.48 -5.00
CA ALA A 46 2.34 -17.25 -6.09
C ALA A 46 3.78 -16.76 -6.29
N GLY A 47 4.74 -17.66 -6.12
CA GLY A 47 6.17 -17.37 -6.07
C GLY A 47 6.73 -16.90 -7.40
N ALA A 48 6.45 -15.65 -7.78
CA ALA A 48 7.33 -14.91 -8.66
C ALA A 48 8.66 -14.77 -7.92
N THR A 49 9.74 -15.25 -8.53
CA THR A 49 11.09 -15.00 -8.03
C THR A 49 11.27 -13.48 -7.98
N LEU A 50 11.46 -12.95 -6.77
CA LEU A 50 11.75 -11.54 -6.56
C LEU A 50 12.98 -11.14 -7.38
N ASP A 51 12.97 -9.93 -7.93
CA ASP A 51 14.13 -9.38 -8.64
C ASP A 51 15.41 -9.54 -7.77
N PRO A 52 16.55 -9.99 -8.32
CA PRO A 52 17.76 -10.22 -7.54
C PRO A 52 18.26 -8.98 -6.77
N VAL A 53 18.05 -7.77 -7.31
CA VAL A 53 18.41 -6.51 -6.64
C VAL A 53 17.56 -6.32 -5.39
N LEU A 54 16.28 -6.70 -5.43
CA LEU A 54 15.37 -6.62 -4.28
C LEU A 54 15.55 -7.79 -3.31
N ALA A 55 15.95 -8.97 -3.78
CA ALA A 55 16.26 -10.12 -2.92
C ALA A 55 17.52 -9.89 -2.06
N GLU A 56 18.53 -9.24 -2.65
CA GLU A 56 19.77 -8.86 -1.99
C GLU A 56 20.06 -7.36 -2.14
N PRO A 57 19.33 -6.49 -1.40
CA PRO A 57 19.52 -5.05 -1.45
C PRO A 57 20.94 -4.65 -1.06
N ARG A 58 21.46 -3.62 -1.73
CA ARG A 58 22.75 -2.99 -1.42
C ARG A 58 22.58 -1.48 -1.36
N VAL A 59 23.42 -0.85 -0.56
CA VAL A 59 23.55 0.62 -0.56
C VAL A 59 23.88 1.08 -1.98
N GLY A 60 23.13 2.05 -2.48
CA GLY A 60 23.24 2.55 -3.85
C GLY A 60 22.21 1.98 -4.82
N ASP A 61 21.51 0.89 -4.49
CA ASP A 61 20.41 0.38 -5.32
C ASP A 61 19.31 1.43 -5.45
N VAL A 62 18.69 1.49 -6.64
CA VAL A 62 17.63 2.46 -6.94
C VAL A 62 16.38 1.73 -7.38
N TYR A 63 15.24 2.11 -6.81
CA TYR A 63 13.92 1.54 -7.04
C TYR A 63 13.00 2.57 -7.66
N ALA A 64 12.35 2.23 -8.77
CA ALA A 64 11.19 2.99 -9.26
C ALA A 64 9.96 2.56 -8.45
N ALA A 65 9.21 3.53 -7.93
CA ALA A 65 8.15 3.27 -6.97
C ALA A 65 7.04 4.33 -6.99
N GLU A 66 5.91 4.03 -6.34
CA GLU A 66 4.87 5.00 -6.00
C GLU A 66 5.27 5.74 -4.72
N LEU A 67 5.84 6.95 -4.82
CA LEU A 67 6.40 7.69 -3.70
C LEU A 67 5.35 8.05 -2.64
N THR A 68 4.12 8.36 -3.06
CA THR A 68 3.00 8.68 -2.16
C THR A 68 2.57 7.53 -1.25
N HIS A 69 3.00 6.30 -1.56
CA HIS A 69 2.78 5.16 -0.67
C HIS A 69 3.76 5.18 0.53
N PHE A 70 4.99 5.66 0.31
CA PHE A 70 6.07 5.61 1.28
C PHE A 70 6.28 6.93 2.02
N SER A 71 6.00 8.04 1.36
CA SER A 71 6.19 9.39 1.87
C SER A 71 4.88 10.13 2.03
N GLY A 72 4.80 10.92 3.10
CA GLY A 72 3.67 11.81 3.39
C GLY A 72 3.83 13.23 2.83
N VAL A 73 4.89 13.51 2.04
CA VAL A 73 5.10 14.84 1.45
C VAL A 73 4.45 14.95 0.08
N ASP A 74 4.13 16.18 -0.31
CA ASP A 74 3.68 16.46 -1.68
C ASP A 74 4.89 16.49 -2.63
N PHE A 75 4.77 15.82 -3.77
CA PHE A 75 5.82 15.77 -4.78
C PHE A 75 5.53 16.70 -5.96
N SER A 76 6.58 17.34 -6.46
CA SER A 76 6.47 18.12 -7.70
C SER A 76 6.16 17.19 -8.88
N GLY A 77 5.08 17.46 -9.62
CA GLY A 77 4.70 16.68 -10.80
C GLY A 77 3.44 15.82 -10.67
N ALA A 78 2.85 15.72 -9.49
CA ALA A 78 1.52 15.13 -9.26
C ALA A 78 0.58 16.15 -8.58
N SER A 79 -0.73 16.01 -8.79
CA SER A 79 -1.69 16.83 -8.05
C SER A 79 -1.82 16.32 -6.61
N PRO A 80 -2.15 17.18 -5.63
CA PRO A 80 -2.37 16.74 -4.26
C PRO A 80 -3.41 15.62 -4.17
N GLY A 81 -3.06 14.53 -3.49
CA GLY A 81 -3.92 13.34 -3.34
C GLY A 81 -3.93 12.38 -4.53
N GLU A 82 -3.19 12.66 -5.60
CA GLU A 82 -2.93 11.71 -6.68
C GLU A 82 -1.65 10.92 -6.43
N ALA A 83 -1.55 9.73 -7.04
CA ALA A 83 -0.33 8.93 -6.95
C ALA A 83 0.84 9.64 -7.64
N ALA A 84 1.96 9.80 -6.92
CA ALA A 84 3.21 10.29 -7.47
C ALA A 84 4.19 9.13 -7.58
N PHE A 85 4.90 9.04 -8.71
CA PHE A 85 5.86 7.97 -9.00
C PHE A 85 7.25 8.55 -9.17
N GLY A 86 8.26 7.88 -8.68
CA GLY A 86 9.63 8.37 -8.79
C GLY A 86 10.63 7.35 -8.31
N LEU A 87 11.81 7.82 -7.93
CA LEU A 87 12.94 6.99 -7.53
C LEU A 87 13.18 7.04 -6.02
N MET A 88 13.53 5.87 -5.46
CA MET A 88 14.02 5.71 -4.11
C MET A 88 15.41 5.07 -4.15
N ARG A 89 16.36 5.60 -3.38
CA ARG A 89 17.71 5.06 -3.28
C ARG A 89 17.95 4.43 -1.93
N VAL A 90 18.47 3.21 -1.92
CA VAL A 90 18.90 2.51 -0.71
C VAL A 90 20.15 3.19 -0.15
N VAL A 91 20.07 3.65 1.10
CA VAL A 91 21.20 4.29 1.81
C VAL A 91 21.73 3.47 2.98
N GLU A 92 20.93 2.52 3.48
CA GLU A 92 21.34 1.60 4.52
C GLU A 92 20.68 0.24 4.31
N VAL A 93 21.40 -0.83 4.62
CA VAL A 93 20.90 -2.21 4.59
C VAL A 93 21.23 -2.84 5.94
N GLY A 94 20.19 -3.12 6.73
CA GLY A 94 20.27 -3.92 7.93
C GLY A 94 19.79 -5.36 7.69
N ASP A 95 19.81 -6.16 8.76
CA ASP A 95 19.42 -7.56 8.69
C ASP A 95 17.94 -7.73 8.30
N GLU A 96 17.06 -6.95 8.94
CA GLU A 96 15.61 -7.03 8.75
C GLU A 96 15.02 -5.93 7.88
N ARG A 97 15.73 -4.80 7.76
CA ARG A 97 15.21 -3.57 7.15
C ARG A 97 16.19 -2.95 6.17
N ILE A 98 15.66 -2.19 5.23
CA ILE A 98 16.41 -1.27 4.39
C ILE A 98 15.92 0.16 4.63
N THR A 99 16.84 1.11 4.54
CA THR A 99 16.53 2.54 4.63
C THR A 99 16.73 3.18 3.27
N LEU A 100 15.74 3.97 2.83
CA LEU A 100 15.77 4.66 1.54
C LEU A 100 15.56 6.16 1.69
N ASN A 101 16.07 6.90 0.71
CA ASN A 101 15.76 8.30 0.44
C ASN A 101 14.95 8.38 -0.85
N THR A 102 13.96 9.28 -0.92
CA THR A 102 13.31 9.61 -2.20
C THR A 102 14.11 10.63 -2.97
N GLU A 103 13.86 10.71 -4.26
CA GLU A 103 14.15 11.93 -5.01
C GLU A 103 13.16 13.04 -4.67
N THR A 104 13.52 14.28 -5.01
CA THR A 104 12.64 15.45 -4.82
C THR A 104 11.63 15.67 -5.94
N GLY A 105 11.87 15.04 -7.11
CA GLY A 105 10.97 15.06 -8.26
C GLY A 105 9.91 13.96 -8.19
N ALA A 106 8.89 14.04 -9.04
CA ALA A 106 8.03 12.91 -9.31
C ALA A 106 7.36 13.01 -10.69
N TRP A 107 6.80 11.89 -11.09
CA TRP A 107 6.02 11.70 -12.29
C TRP A 107 4.57 11.38 -11.92
N PRO A 108 3.58 11.89 -12.66
CA PRO A 108 2.18 11.54 -12.44
C PRO A 108 1.83 10.12 -12.92
N LYS A 109 2.78 9.41 -13.55
CA LYS A 109 2.58 8.08 -14.12
C LYS A 109 3.83 7.22 -13.89
N ALA A 110 3.62 5.95 -13.53
CA ALA A 110 4.66 4.93 -13.33
C ALA A 110 5.71 4.87 -14.45
N ARG A 111 5.29 5.04 -15.71
CA ARG A 111 6.20 5.00 -16.87
C ARG A 111 7.29 6.08 -16.82
N GLY A 112 7.03 7.24 -16.20
CA GLY A 112 8.03 8.29 -16.01
C GLY A 112 9.18 7.79 -15.14
N ALA A 113 8.86 7.32 -13.93
CA ALA A 113 9.84 6.75 -12.99
C ALA A 113 10.62 5.57 -13.58
N ILE A 114 9.95 4.66 -14.30
CA ILE A 114 10.63 3.52 -14.96
C ILE A 114 11.63 4.00 -16.03
N ASN A 115 11.25 5.01 -16.83
CA ASN A 115 12.15 5.56 -17.85
C ASN A 115 13.36 6.27 -17.21
N GLU A 116 13.14 6.99 -16.12
CA GLU A 116 14.19 7.67 -15.37
C GLU A 116 15.16 6.67 -14.71
N LEU A 117 14.64 5.59 -14.12
CA LEU A 117 15.45 4.49 -13.58
C LEU A 117 16.43 3.93 -14.63
N ARG A 118 15.97 3.82 -15.88
CA ARG A 118 16.73 3.30 -17.02
C ARG A 118 17.65 4.35 -17.67
N GLY A 119 17.43 5.63 -17.36
CA GLY A 119 18.20 6.75 -17.86
C GLY A 119 19.50 6.99 -17.09
N ASP A 120 20.03 8.20 -17.29
CA ASP A 120 21.09 8.77 -16.47
C ASP A 120 20.48 9.41 -15.22
N GLN A 121 21.15 9.22 -14.08
CA GLN A 121 20.68 9.62 -12.76
C GLN A 121 21.62 10.65 -12.11
N ALA A 122 22.61 11.16 -12.85
CA ALA A 122 23.60 12.11 -12.34
C ALA A 122 23.01 13.43 -11.81
N GLU A 123 21.86 13.85 -12.33
CA GLU A 123 21.19 15.11 -11.96
C GLU A 123 20.06 14.94 -10.94
N ILE A 124 19.85 13.73 -10.41
CA ILE A 124 18.81 13.49 -9.40
C ILE A 124 19.21 14.11 -8.07
N ASN A 125 18.34 14.98 -7.57
CA ASN A 125 18.46 15.51 -6.22
C ASN A 125 17.69 14.63 -5.22
N TRP A 126 18.45 13.93 -4.38
CA TRP A 126 17.95 13.06 -3.32
C TRP A 126 17.57 13.86 -2.08
N ASP A 127 16.41 13.60 -1.50
CA ASP A 127 16.06 14.15 -0.19
C ASP A 127 16.79 13.35 0.90
N GLU A 128 17.99 13.78 1.26
CA GLU A 128 18.82 13.14 2.29
C GLU A 128 18.23 13.18 3.71
N SER A 129 17.24 14.06 3.93
CA SER A 129 16.58 14.22 5.23
C SER A 129 15.49 13.18 5.47
N GLU A 130 14.86 12.69 4.41
CA GLU A 130 13.82 11.68 4.50
C GLU A 130 14.41 10.28 4.72
N LYS A 131 13.92 9.52 5.69
CA LYS A 131 14.35 8.13 5.91
C LYS A 131 13.14 7.21 5.91
N ILE A 132 12.95 6.50 4.81
CA ILE A 132 11.90 5.48 4.66
C ILE A 132 12.49 4.13 5.05
N GLU A 133 11.95 3.50 6.09
CA GLU A 133 12.32 2.15 6.48
C GLU A 133 11.30 1.14 5.95
N ILE A 134 11.78 0.10 5.27
CA ILE A 134 10.97 -1.01 4.77
C ILE A 134 11.52 -2.31 5.33
N TYR A 135 10.65 -3.22 5.80
CA TYR A 135 11.11 -4.56 6.15
C TYR A 135 11.41 -5.35 4.88
N ARG A 136 12.53 -6.07 4.86
CA ARG A 136 12.93 -6.90 3.70
C ARG A 136 11.89 -7.96 3.35
N ARG A 137 11.17 -8.48 4.36
CA ARG A 137 10.07 -9.44 4.17
C ARG A 137 8.86 -8.87 3.43
N GLU A 138 8.71 -7.55 3.37
CA GLU A 138 7.59 -6.84 2.72
C GLU A 138 7.87 -6.58 1.23
N LEU A 139 9.14 -6.60 0.79
CA LEU A 139 9.52 -6.33 -0.60
C LEU A 139 8.76 -7.17 -1.64
N PRO A 140 8.54 -8.49 -1.45
CA PRO A 140 7.72 -9.27 -2.40
C PRO A 140 6.29 -8.75 -2.51
N GLN A 141 5.69 -8.33 -1.40
CA GLN A 141 4.33 -7.80 -1.38
C GLN A 141 4.27 -6.42 -2.04
N LEU A 142 5.22 -5.54 -1.75
CA LEU A 142 5.31 -4.21 -2.36
C LEU A 142 5.49 -4.28 -3.89
N VAL A 143 6.20 -5.29 -4.39
CA VAL A 143 6.29 -5.56 -5.84
C VAL A 143 4.96 -6.09 -6.38
N ALA A 144 4.35 -7.06 -5.70
CA ALA A 144 3.08 -7.64 -6.12
C ALA A 144 1.93 -6.61 -6.19
N GLU A 145 1.97 -5.61 -5.30
CA GLU A 145 1.01 -4.50 -5.24
C GLU A 145 1.36 -3.34 -6.18
N GLY A 146 2.49 -3.41 -6.90
CA GLY A 146 2.95 -2.35 -7.79
C GLY A 146 3.42 -1.08 -7.08
N LYS A 147 3.75 -1.17 -5.78
CA LYS A 147 4.34 -0.06 -5.00
C LYS A 147 5.83 0.09 -5.28
N ILE A 148 6.52 -1.02 -5.52
CA ILE A 148 7.83 -1.06 -6.17
C ILE A 148 7.64 -1.63 -7.57
N LEU A 149 8.09 -0.89 -8.58
CA LEU A 149 7.85 -1.18 -9.99
C LEU A 149 9.02 -1.94 -10.60
N GLU A 150 10.23 -1.40 -10.45
CA GLU A 150 11.49 -1.94 -10.98
C GLU A 150 12.64 -1.54 -10.07
N ALA A 151 13.73 -2.31 -10.10
CA ALA A 151 14.94 -2.03 -9.34
C ALA A 151 16.17 -2.09 -10.26
N ARG A 152 17.20 -1.31 -9.92
CA ARG A 152 18.48 -1.28 -10.63
C ARG A 152 19.64 -1.24 -9.65
N ARG A 153 20.60 -2.14 -9.88
CA ARG A 153 21.92 -2.12 -9.23
C ARG A 153 22.77 -1.03 -9.89
N MET A 154 23.35 -0.16 -9.06
CA MET A 154 24.31 0.86 -9.48
C MET A 154 25.76 0.36 -9.36
#